data_AF-A0A9P5PN82-F1
#
_entry.id   AF-A0A9P5PN82-F1
#
_cell.length_a   1.000
_cell.length_b   1.000
_cell.length_c   1.000
_cell.angle_alpha   90.00
_cell.angle_beta   90.00
_cell.angle_gamma   90.00
#
_symmetry.space_group_name_H-M   'P 1'
#
loop_
_entity.id
_entity.type
_entity.pdbx_description
1 polymer ?
#
loop_
_entity_poly.entity_id
_entity_poly.type
_entity_poly.pdbx_seq_one_letter_code
_entity_poly.pdbx_strand_id
1 'polypeptide(L)'
;MANGPPTPPPTTDTEIQDETRTVDPAPTPVPANTAPPQPAQPQPQPVHLQDPYQLIFPRIAELAAAKQWLELIDTSEITEINATNDQQLSRLFVIVPLVLAYLIQNEISIAKLVLERVQSNIRSNPLLKAVRSLTVAYGAGAYEEIYSKAAALTDLVAQSNFAEPQLAQVVKGMVDCFLASFRDRTFLLLSRAYTSMPLDLAEMYFGMPADSIIAASQGWIYDASSKILRPVATKERISAVAPAASSLEDFAFIAQSVSRLEM
;
A
#
# COMPACT_ATOMS: atom_id res chain seq x y z
N MET A 1 -3.75 -31.61 -54.76
CA MET A 1 -3.56 -30.36 -54.01
C MET A 1 -4.85 -29.56 -54.15
N ALA A 2 -5.65 -29.52 -53.09
CA ALA A 2 -7.02 -29.02 -53.11
C ALA A 2 -7.10 -27.74 -52.27
N ASN A 3 -7.29 -26.59 -52.92
CA ASN A 3 -7.63 -25.31 -52.30
C ASN A 3 -9.16 -25.15 -52.38
N GLY A 4 -9.84 -25.39 -51.26
CA GLY A 4 -11.24 -25.01 -51.09
C GLY A 4 -11.36 -23.51 -50.78
N PRO A 5 -12.42 -22.83 -51.25
CA PRO A 5 -12.64 -21.41 -50.98
C PRO A 5 -13.14 -21.15 -49.53
N PRO A 6 -12.92 -19.94 -48.99
CA PRO A 6 -13.19 -19.59 -47.60
C PRO A 6 -14.70 -19.41 -47.34
N THR A 7 -15.18 -19.91 -46.21
CA THR A 7 -16.53 -19.66 -45.70
C THR A 7 -16.64 -18.22 -45.16
N PRO A 8 -17.70 -17.47 -45.54
CA PRO A 8 -17.96 -16.15 -44.98
C PRO A 8 -18.50 -16.24 -43.54
N PRO A 9 -18.35 -15.18 -42.71
CA PRO A 9 -18.90 -15.12 -41.37
C PRO A 9 -20.43 -14.97 -41.38
N PRO A 10 -21.14 -15.49 -40.36
CA PRO A 10 -22.58 -15.33 -40.23
C PRO A 10 -22.93 -13.88 -39.95
N THR A 11 -23.85 -13.35 -40.74
CA THR A 11 -24.55 -12.09 -40.48
C THR A 11 -26.04 -12.40 -40.40
N THR A 12 -26.70 -11.81 -39.41
CA THR A 12 -28.14 -11.47 -39.29
C THR A 12 -28.91 -12.20 -38.17
N ASP A 13 -29.47 -11.38 -37.27
CA ASP A 13 -30.29 -11.65 -36.06
C ASP A 13 -31.61 -12.41 -36.26
N THR A 14 -31.79 -13.12 -37.38
CA THR A 14 -33.08 -13.74 -37.75
C THR A 14 -33.16 -15.24 -37.41
N GLU A 15 -32.09 -15.84 -36.87
CA GLU A 15 -32.01 -17.29 -36.58
C GLU A 15 -32.40 -17.65 -35.13
N ILE A 16 -32.71 -16.66 -34.27
CA ILE A 16 -33.01 -16.90 -32.83
C ILE A 16 -34.52 -17.10 -32.53
N GLN A 17 -35.43 -16.97 -33.52
CA GLN A 17 -36.89 -16.99 -33.26
C GLN A 17 -37.68 -18.21 -33.78
N ASP A 18 -37.03 -19.25 -34.32
CA ASP A 18 -37.74 -20.36 -34.99
C ASP A 18 -37.70 -21.71 -34.25
N GLU A 19 -37.44 -21.72 -32.93
CA GLU A 19 -37.51 -22.95 -32.09
C GLU A 19 -38.83 -23.13 -31.32
N THR A 20 -39.88 -22.37 -31.63
CA THR A 20 -41.19 -22.55 -30.98
C THR A 20 -42.34 -22.70 -31.98
N ARG A 21 -42.35 -23.79 -32.77
CA ARG A 21 -43.62 -24.22 -33.39
C ARG A 21 -43.62 -25.65 -33.94
N THR A 22 -43.80 -26.67 -33.10
CA THR A 22 -44.65 -27.82 -33.52
C THR A 22 -45.24 -28.57 -32.33
N VAL A 23 -46.57 -28.58 -32.30
CA VAL A 23 -47.49 -29.31 -31.42
C VAL A 23 -48.11 -30.42 -32.28
N ASP A 24 -48.18 -31.68 -31.87
CA ASP A 24 -49.34 -32.45 -31.32
C ASP A 24 -49.03 -33.98 -31.49
N PRO A 25 -49.77 -34.98 -30.95
CA PRO A 25 -51.11 -34.95 -30.33
C PRO A 25 -51.30 -35.72 -28.99
N ALA A 26 -52.48 -35.51 -28.40
CA ALA A 26 -53.04 -36.09 -27.16
C ALA A 26 -53.16 -37.63 -27.08
N PRO A 27 -53.36 -38.19 -25.85
CA PRO A 27 -54.64 -38.88 -25.60
C PRO A 27 -55.25 -38.72 -24.18
N THR A 28 -56.59 -38.66 -24.17
CA THR A 28 -57.60 -39.05 -23.13
C THR A 28 -57.62 -38.44 -21.71
N PRO A 29 -58.81 -38.03 -21.20
CA PRO A 29 -58.96 -37.44 -19.87
C PRO A 29 -59.23 -38.49 -18.77
N VAL A 30 -58.51 -38.37 -17.66
CA VAL A 30 -58.81 -39.03 -16.37
C VAL A 30 -59.14 -37.92 -15.36
N PRO A 31 -60.23 -38.01 -14.58
CA PRO A 31 -60.58 -36.96 -13.63
C PRO A 31 -59.90 -37.15 -12.26
N ALA A 32 -59.68 -36.01 -11.60
CA ALA A 32 -59.38 -35.80 -10.17
C ALA A 32 -57.91 -35.96 -9.70
N ASN A 33 -57.23 -34.83 -9.47
CA ASN A 33 -57.08 -34.30 -8.10
C ASN A 33 -56.42 -32.90 -8.16
N THR A 34 -57.20 -31.85 -7.96
CA THR A 34 -56.70 -30.47 -7.82
C THR A 34 -56.13 -30.29 -6.41
N ALA A 35 -54.84 -30.57 -6.26
CA ALA A 35 -54.07 -30.05 -5.13
C ALA A 35 -53.82 -28.55 -5.35
N PRO A 36 -53.99 -27.69 -4.33
CA PRO A 36 -53.70 -26.26 -4.46
C PRO A 36 -52.20 -26.03 -4.74
N PRO A 37 -51.84 -25.04 -5.57
CA PRO A 37 -50.45 -24.72 -5.87
C PRO A 37 -49.72 -24.33 -4.57
N GLN A 38 -48.63 -25.04 -4.28
CA GLN A 38 -47.69 -24.63 -3.24
C GLN A 38 -47.10 -23.27 -3.61
N PRO A 39 -47.09 -22.29 -2.68
CA PRO A 39 -46.41 -21.03 -2.91
C PRO A 39 -44.92 -21.29 -3.14
N ALA A 40 -44.39 -20.73 -4.23
CA ALA A 40 -42.98 -20.77 -4.56
C ALA A 40 -42.15 -20.31 -3.35
N GLN A 41 -41.28 -21.18 -2.85
CA GLN A 41 -40.32 -20.79 -1.83
C GLN A 41 -39.45 -19.66 -2.40
N PRO A 42 -39.27 -18.55 -1.67
CA PRO A 42 -38.37 -17.49 -2.11
C PRO A 42 -36.97 -18.07 -2.27
N GLN A 43 -36.44 -17.99 -3.49
CA GLN A 43 -35.03 -18.27 -3.75
C GLN A 43 -34.19 -17.40 -2.80
N PRO A 44 -33.18 -17.96 -2.11
CA PRO A 44 -32.29 -17.17 -1.29
C PRO A 44 -31.62 -16.11 -2.17
N GLN A 45 -31.88 -14.84 -1.86
CA GLN A 45 -31.21 -13.72 -2.50
C GLN A 45 -29.69 -13.89 -2.31
N PRO A 46 -28.86 -13.67 -3.35
CA PRO A 46 -27.42 -13.73 -3.20
C PRO A 46 -26.99 -12.71 -2.14
N VAL A 47 -26.37 -13.21 -1.07
CA VAL A 47 -25.79 -12.37 -0.03
C VAL A 47 -24.68 -11.56 -0.70
N HIS A 48 -24.90 -10.26 -0.89
CA HIS A 48 -23.85 -9.35 -1.35
C HIS A 48 -22.81 -9.25 -0.22
N LEU A 49 -21.80 -10.14 -0.24
CA LEU A 49 -20.62 -10.03 0.60
C LEU A 49 -19.96 -8.69 0.28
N GLN A 50 -20.07 -7.73 1.20
CA GLN A 50 -19.40 -6.44 1.10
C GLN A 50 -17.89 -6.68 1.05
N ASP A 51 -17.22 -5.95 0.16
CA ASP A 51 -15.78 -6.04 -0.02
C ASP A 51 -15.06 -5.54 1.27
N PRO A 52 -14.31 -6.41 1.98
CA PRO A 52 -13.70 -6.06 3.25
C PRO A 52 -12.69 -4.90 3.12
N TYR A 53 -12.03 -4.78 1.97
CA TYR A 53 -11.04 -3.72 1.74
C TYR A 53 -11.71 -2.35 1.58
N GLN A 54 -12.87 -2.30 0.94
CA GLN A 54 -13.64 -1.05 0.82
C GLN A 54 -14.26 -0.67 2.16
N LEU A 55 -14.69 -1.65 2.96
CA LEU A 55 -15.31 -1.42 4.26
C LEU A 55 -14.32 -0.80 5.27
N ILE A 56 -13.06 -1.25 5.29
CA ILE A 56 -12.07 -0.72 6.22
C ILE A 56 -11.45 0.61 5.77
N PHE A 57 -11.50 0.92 4.48
CA PHE A 57 -10.76 2.04 3.91
C PHE A 57 -11.05 3.41 4.57
N PRO A 58 -12.30 3.77 4.94
CA PRO A 58 -12.57 5.00 5.68
C PRO A 58 -11.76 5.11 6.98
N ARG A 59 -11.63 4.00 7.73
CA ARG A 59 -10.83 3.97 8.96
C ARG A 59 -9.34 4.18 8.68
N ILE A 60 -8.82 3.55 7.62
CA ILE A 60 -7.43 3.75 7.19
C ILE A 60 -7.20 5.22 6.81
N ALA A 61 -8.13 5.84 6.08
CA ALA A 61 -8.05 7.25 5.70
C ALA A 61 -8.04 8.19 6.92
N GLU A 62 -8.88 7.92 7.92
CA GLU A 62 -8.89 8.66 9.20
C GLU A 62 -7.55 8.55 9.93
N LEU A 63 -7.03 7.33 10.09
CA LEU A 63 -5.75 7.08 10.77
C LEU A 63 -4.59 7.75 10.03
N ALA A 64 -4.63 7.74 8.69
CA ALA A 64 -3.64 8.41 7.86
C ALA A 64 -3.69 9.93 8.05
N ALA A 65 -4.88 10.53 8.07
CA ALA A 65 -5.06 11.96 8.31
C ALA A 65 -4.62 12.37 9.73
N ALA A 66 -4.88 11.52 10.73
CA ALA A 66 -4.45 11.70 12.11
C ALA A 66 -2.96 11.37 12.36
N LYS A 67 -2.25 10.87 11.34
CA LYS A 67 -0.85 10.40 11.42
C LYS A 67 -0.63 9.29 12.46
N GLN A 68 -1.66 8.49 12.73
CA GLN A 68 -1.60 7.33 13.64
C GLN A 68 -1.08 6.10 12.89
N TRP A 69 0.20 6.14 12.53
CA TRP A 69 0.81 5.15 11.63
C TRP A 69 0.82 3.72 12.17
N LEU A 70 1.05 3.53 13.47
CA LEU A 70 1.08 2.19 14.08
C LEU A 70 -0.30 1.54 14.06
N GLU A 71 -1.34 2.28 14.47
CA GLU A 71 -2.73 1.79 14.39
C GLU A 71 -3.18 1.54 12.95
N LEU A 72 -2.70 2.35 11.99
CA LEU A 72 -2.97 2.14 10.56
C LEU A 72 -2.35 0.83 10.08
N ILE A 73 -1.09 0.57 10.46
CA ILE A 73 -0.40 -0.69 10.14
C ILE A 73 -1.18 -1.86 10.72
N ASP A 74 -1.46 -1.86 12.02
CA ASP A 74 -2.19 -2.94 12.70
C ASP A 74 -3.55 -3.21 12.04
N THR A 75 -4.33 -2.15 11.78
CA THR A 75 -5.65 -2.24 11.14
C THR A 75 -5.55 -2.85 9.73
N SER A 76 -4.54 -2.45 8.98
CA SER A 76 -4.32 -2.91 7.61
C SER A 76 -3.86 -4.36 7.56
N GLU A 77 -2.96 -4.77 8.45
CA GLU A 77 -2.48 -6.15 8.54
C GLU A 77 -3.58 -7.11 9.00
N ILE A 78 -4.34 -6.75 10.03
CA ILE A 78 -5.50 -7.54 10.47
C ILE A 78 -6.49 -7.71 9.33
N THR A 79 -6.73 -6.67 8.54
CA THR A 79 -7.64 -6.78 7.39
C THR A 79 -7.07 -7.70 6.32
N GLU A 80 -5.78 -7.59 6.02
CA GLU A 80 -5.11 -8.42 5.02
C GLU A 80 -5.15 -9.90 5.38
N ILE A 81 -4.91 -10.24 6.65
CA ILE A 81 -4.93 -11.62 7.15
C ILE A 81 -6.33 -12.23 7.10
N ASN A 82 -7.37 -11.44 7.40
CA ASN A 82 -8.74 -11.92 7.50
C ASN A 82 -9.50 -11.91 6.16
N ALA A 83 -9.00 -11.19 5.16
CA ALA A 83 -9.65 -11.11 3.86
C ALA A 83 -9.52 -12.44 3.09
N THR A 84 -10.65 -12.98 2.64
CA THR A 84 -10.69 -14.30 1.95
C THR A 84 -10.36 -14.19 0.46
N ASN A 85 -10.48 -13.00 -0.14
CA ASN A 85 -10.29 -12.80 -1.57
C ASN A 85 -9.08 -11.92 -1.86
N ASP A 86 -8.01 -12.62 -2.19
CA ASP A 86 -6.69 -12.08 -2.30
C ASP A 86 -6.44 -11.38 -3.65
N GLN A 87 -7.25 -11.68 -4.66
CA GLN A 87 -7.08 -11.24 -6.04
C GLN A 87 -7.83 -9.94 -6.37
N GLN A 88 -8.58 -9.35 -5.45
CA GLN A 88 -9.38 -8.16 -5.76
C GLN A 88 -8.53 -6.90 -5.87
N LEU A 89 -8.83 -6.05 -6.85
CA LEU A 89 -8.15 -4.75 -7.02
C LEU A 89 -8.40 -3.79 -5.86
N SER A 90 -9.53 -3.93 -5.16
CA SER A 90 -9.86 -3.20 -3.94
C SER A 90 -8.83 -3.40 -2.82
N ARG A 91 -8.05 -4.50 -2.84
CA ARG A 91 -6.92 -4.70 -1.94
C ARG A 91 -5.91 -3.54 -1.96
N LEU A 92 -5.87 -2.74 -3.05
CA LEU A 92 -5.06 -1.51 -3.12
C LEU A 92 -5.46 -0.46 -2.07
N PHE A 93 -6.71 -0.42 -1.62
CA PHE A 93 -7.16 0.47 -0.54
C PHE A 93 -6.45 0.20 0.79
N VAL A 94 -5.90 -1.00 0.97
CA VAL A 94 -5.18 -1.40 2.19
C VAL A 94 -3.68 -1.48 1.94
N ILE A 95 -3.25 -2.16 0.88
CA ILE A 95 -1.82 -2.41 0.61
C ILE A 95 -1.04 -1.11 0.35
N VAL A 96 -1.62 -0.16 -0.38
CA VAL A 96 -0.91 1.09 -0.71
C VAL A 96 -0.67 1.94 0.56
N PRO A 97 -1.69 2.24 1.38
CA PRO A 97 -1.47 2.90 2.66
C PRO A 97 -0.54 2.12 3.60
N LEU A 98 -0.68 0.79 3.69
CA LEU A 98 0.17 -0.05 4.54
C LEU A 98 1.65 0.10 4.18
N VAL A 99 1.99 -0.03 2.89
CA VAL A 99 3.37 0.10 2.42
C VAL A 99 3.89 1.51 2.70
N LEU A 100 3.11 2.56 2.41
CA LEU A 100 3.51 3.93 2.70
C LEU A 100 3.72 4.18 4.20
N ALA A 101 2.87 3.62 5.06
CA ALA A 101 3.04 3.69 6.51
C ALA A 101 4.35 3.03 6.97
N TYR A 102 4.71 1.88 6.40
CA TYR A 102 6.01 1.27 6.66
C TYR A 102 7.19 2.13 6.20
N LEU A 103 7.11 2.76 5.03
CA LEU A 103 8.15 3.71 4.61
C LEU A 103 8.24 4.93 5.54
N ILE A 104 7.08 5.45 5.97
CA ILE A 104 7.01 6.53 6.96
C ILE A 104 7.65 6.09 8.27
N GLN A 105 7.52 4.84 8.71
CA GLN A 105 8.15 4.31 9.93
C GLN A 105 9.62 3.87 9.74
N ASN A 106 10.18 4.02 8.54
CA ASN A 106 11.53 3.53 8.19
C ASN A 106 11.68 1.99 8.18
N GLU A 107 10.57 1.25 8.08
CA GLU A 107 10.54 -0.21 8.07
C GLU A 107 10.59 -0.77 6.64
N ILE A 108 11.69 -0.49 5.93
CA ILE A 108 11.84 -0.77 4.50
C ILE A 108 11.76 -2.26 4.18
N SER A 109 12.34 -3.11 5.05
CA SER A 109 12.35 -4.55 4.86
C SER A 109 10.93 -5.12 4.86
N ILE A 110 10.08 -4.66 5.79
CA ILE A 110 8.69 -5.12 5.89
C ILE A 110 7.89 -4.61 4.70
N ALA A 111 8.07 -3.34 4.29
CA ALA A 111 7.45 -2.79 3.09
C ALA A 111 7.75 -3.63 1.83
N LYS A 112 9.01 -4.08 1.67
CA LYS A 112 9.41 -4.96 0.55
C LYS A 112 8.69 -6.31 0.62
N LEU A 113 8.65 -6.94 1.79
CA LEU A 113 7.95 -8.21 1.99
C LEU A 113 6.47 -8.12 1.66
N VAL A 114 5.78 -7.05 2.08
CA VAL A 114 4.37 -6.80 1.73
C VAL A 114 4.22 -6.75 0.21
N LEU A 115 5.07 -5.99 -0.49
CA LEU A 115 5.02 -5.86 -1.95
C LEU A 115 5.33 -7.16 -2.71
N GLU A 116 6.19 -8.03 -2.16
CA GLU A 116 6.55 -9.32 -2.75
C GLU A 116 5.39 -10.32 -2.71
N ARG A 117 4.56 -10.26 -1.66
CA ARG A 117 3.40 -11.15 -1.44
C ARG A 117 2.19 -10.79 -2.31
N VAL A 118 2.16 -9.61 -2.93
CA VAL A 118 1.04 -9.20 -3.79
C VAL A 118 0.99 -10.05 -5.07
N GLN A 119 -0.20 -10.53 -5.46
CA GLN A 119 -0.39 -11.36 -6.66
C GLN A 119 -0.15 -10.59 -7.97
N SER A 120 0.09 -11.32 -9.05
CA SER A 120 0.50 -10.79 -10.35
C SER A 120 -0.51 -9.83 -10.98
N ASN A 121 -1.81 -10.08 -10.80
CA ASN A 121 -2.88 -9.25 -11.35
C ASN A 121 -2.85 -7.83 -10.75
N ILE A 122 -2.68 -7.71 -9.43
CA ILE A 122 -2.57 -6.41 -8.75
C ILE A 122 -1.19 -5.79 -8.98
N ARG A 123 -0.13 -6.60 -9.04
CA ARG A 123 1.26 -6.15 -9.29
C ARG A 123 1.43 -5.37 -10.60
N SER A 124 0.57 -5.62 -11.58
CA SER A 124 0.61 -4.91 -12.86
C SER A 124 0.04 -3.48 -12.79
N ASN A 125 -0.68 -3.15 -11.72
CA ASN A 125 -1.35 -1.86 -11.52
C ASN A 125 -0.33 -0.70 -11.47
N PRO A 126 -0.56 0.43 -12.18
CA PRO A 126 0.34 1.58 -12.20
C PRO A 126 0.64 2.18 -10.82
N LEU A 127 -0.36 2.26 -9.95
CA LEU A 127 -0.20 2.81 -8.59
C LEU A 127 0.76 1.94 -7.78
N LEU A 128 0.55 0.63 -7.80
CA LEU A 128 1.41 -0.29 -7.05
C LEU A 128 2.83 -0.33 -7.61
N LYS A 129 3.00 -0.19 -8.93
CA LYS A 129 4.33 -0.04 -9.57
C LYS A 129 5.04 1.23 -9.11
N ALA A 130 4.33 2.36 -9.04
CA ALA A 130 4.90 3.62 -8.56
C ALA A 130 5.34 3.52 -7.09
N VAL A 131 4.49 2.96 -6.22
CA VAL A 131 4.83 2.69 -4.81
C VAL A 131 6.04 1.76 -4.70
N ARG A 132 6.07 0.66 -5.46
CA ARG A 132 7.22 -0.25 -5.49
C ARG A 132 8.50 0.46 -5.95
N SER A 133 8.43 1.30 -6.97
CA SER A 133 9.60 2.06 -7.44
C SER A 133 10.11 3.01 -6.36
N LEU A 134 9.23 3.66 -5.60
CA LEU A 134 9.60 4.49 -4.46
C LEU A 134 10.26 3.64 -3.35
N THR A 135 9.69 2.49 -3.00
CA THR A 135 10.27 1.57 -2.01
C THR A 135 11.67 1.09 -2.42
N VAL A 136 11.89 0.81 -3.70
CA VAL A 136 13.19 0.40 -4.23
C VAL A 136 14.21 1.54 -4.12
N ALA A 137 13.86 2.75 -4.56
CA ALA A 137 14.73 3.93 -4.45
C ALA A 137 15.10 4.22 -2.98
N TYR A 138 14.12 4.14 -2.07
CA TYR A 138 14.34 4.35 -0.65
C TYR A 138 15.27 3.29 -0.04
N GLY A 139 15.04 2.01 -0.38
CA GLY A 139 15.90 0.92 0.08
C GLY A 139 17.30 0.90 -0.52
N ALA A 140 17.53 1.58 -1.64
CA ALA A 140 18.85 1.75 -2.25
C ALA A 140 19.61 2.97 -1.73
N GLY A 141 18.95 3.85 -0.95
CA GLY A 141 19.55 5.12 -0.52
C GLY A 141 19.78 6.10 -1.68
N ALA A 142 19.01 5.99 -2.77
CA ALA A 142 19.12 6.85 -3.94
C ALA A 142 18.35 8.16 -3.71
N TYR A 143 18.94 9.11 -2.98
CA TYR A 143 18.29 10.35 -2.51
C TYR A 143 17.56 11.13 -3.61
N GLU A 144 18.21 11.40 -4.74
CA GLU A 144 17.58 12.09 -5.87
C GLU A 144 16.39 11.30 -6.46
N GLU A 145 16.53 9.98 -6.56
CA GLU A 145 15.46 9.12 -7.06
C GLU A 145 14.25 9.13 -6.11
N ILE A 146 14.45 9.17 -4.79
CA ILE A 146 13.35 9.19 -3.83
C ILE A 146 12.39 10.36 -4.10
N TYR A 147 12.93 11.56 -4.32
CA TYR A 147 12.10 12.75 -4.61
C TYR A 147 11.40 12.64 -5.96
N SER A 148 12.09 12.19 -7.00
CA SER A 148 11.46 12.03 -8.33
C SER A 148 10.41 10.92 -8.36
N LYS A 149 10.62 9.80 -7.65
CA LYS A 149 9.63 8.72 -7.53
C LYS A 149 8.43 9.13 -6.68
N ALA A 150 8.64 9.91 -5.61
CA ALA A 150 7.56 10.46 -4.80
C ALA A 150 6.70 11.44 -5.62
N ALA A 151 7.34 12.34 -6.38
CA ALA A 151 6.64 13.25 -7.29
C ALA A 151 5.85 12.50 -8.36
N ALA A 152 6.46 11.49 -9.00
CA ALA A 152 5.76 10.66 -9.99
C ALA A 152 4.54 9.93 -9.40
N LEU A 153 4.61 9.49 -8.14
CA LEU A 153 3.48 8.88 -7.43
C LEU A 153 2.37 9.91 -7.15
N THR A 154 2.72 11.12 -6.72
CA THR A 154 1.71 12.18 -6.51
C THR A 154 1.08 12.65 -7.81
N ASP A 155 1.86 12.73 -8.89
CA ASP A 155 1.37 13.13 -10.21
C ASP A 155 0.42 12.08 -10.79
N LEU A 156 0.72 10.78 -10.59
CA LEU A 156 -0.13 9.68 -11.00
C LEU A 156 -1.53 9.76 -10.36
N VAL A 157 -1.60 10.04 -9.05
CA VAL A 157 -2.88 10.13 -8.34
C VAL A 157 -3.60 11.46 -8.55
N ALA A 158 -2.89 12.49 -9.02
CA ALA A 158 -3.47 13.79 -9.36
C ALA A 158 -4.15 13.83 -10.74
N GLN A 159 -4.00 12.78 -11.56
CA GLN A 159 -4.63 12.74 -12.88
C GLN A 159 -6.16 12.72 -12.76
N SER A 160 -6.84 13.48 -13.62
CA SER A 160 -8.30 13.60 -13.59
C SER A 160 -9.06 12.31 -13.89
N ASN A 161 -8.39 11.32 -14.48
CA ASN A 161 -8.90 9.98 -14.79
C ASN A 161 -8.59 8.94 -13.70
N PHE A 162 -8.00 9.35 -12.57
CA PHE A 162 -7.74 8.43 -11.47
C PHE A 162 -9.07 7.94 -10.87
N ALA A 163 -9.27 6.63 -10.84
CA ALA A 163 -10.57 6.02 -10.55
C ALA A 163 -11.09 6.31 -9.13
N GLU A 164 -10.20 6.50 -8.16
CA GLU A 164 -10.54 6.52 -6.73
C GLU A 164 -10.07 7.81 -6.03
N PRO A 165 -10.84 8.91 -6.06
CA PRO A 165 -10.41 10.21 -5.54
C PRO A 165 -10.01 10.20 -4.06
N GLN A 166 -10.70 9.40 -3.24
CA GLN A 166 -10.40 9.31 -1.81
C GLN A 166 -9.05 8.60 -1.56
N LEU A 167 -8.75 7.55 -2.34
CA LEU A 167 -7.44 6.90 -2.30
C LEU A 167 -6.33 7.87 -2.76
N ALA A 168 -6.58 8.64 -3.81
CA ALA A 168 -5.63 9.66 -4.26
C ALA A 168 -5.28 10.67 -3.17
N GLN A 169 -6.28 11.15 -2.42
CA GLN A 169 -6.06 12.08 -1.32
C GLN A 169 -5.23 11.47 -0.18
N VAL A 170 -5.54 10.23 0.22
CA VAL A 170 -4.78 9.50 1.25
C VAL A 170 -3.33 9.30 0.80
N VAL A 171 -3.12 8.81 -0.42
CA VAL A 171 -1.77 8.59 -0.98
C VAL A 171 -0.97 9.88 -0.98
N LYS A 172 -1.55 10.99 -1.47
CA LYS A 172 -0.87 12.29 -1.49
C LYS A 172 -0.45 12.72 -0.08
N GLY A 173 -1.37 12.70 0.89
CA GLY A 173 -1.07 13.09 2.26
C GLY A 173 -0.01 12.22 2.93
N MET A 174 -0.01 10.91 2.65
CA MET A 174 1.00 9.98 3.16
C MET A 174 2.37 10.18 2.50
N VAL A 175 2.43 10.47 1.20
CA VAL A 175 3.69 10.79 0.51
C VAL A 175 4.30 12.08 1.07
N ASP A 176 3.49 13.10 1.32
CA ASP A 176 3.96 14.34 1.97
C ASP A 176 4.53 14.05 3.36
N CYS A 177 3.85 13.22 4.16
CA CYS A 177 4.35 12.79 5.47
C CYS A 177 5.63 11.94 5.39
N PHE A 178 5.73 11.08 4.39
CA PHE A 178 6.93 10.29 4.10
C PHE A 178 8.12 11.21 3.79
N LEU A 179 7.96 12.18 2.89
CA LEU A 179 9.03 13.11 2.53
C LEU A 179 9.47 13.98 3.71
N ALA A 180 8.52 14.43 4.54
CA ALA A 180 8.85 15.16 5.77
C ALA A 180 9.69 14.28 6.71
N SER A 181 9.22 13.07 7.01
CA SER A 181 9.92 12.12 7.90
C SER A 181 11.29 11.71 7.36
N PHE A 182 11.41 11.56 6.04
CA PHE A 182 12.66 11.24 5.36
C PHE A 182 13.67 12.39 5.49
N ARG A 183 13.23 13.63 5.27
CA ARG A 183 14.08 14.82 5.43
C ARG A 183 14.53 15.00 6.88
N ASP A 184 13.66 14.78 7.86
CA ASP A 184 14.02 14.87 9.29
C ASP A 184 15.12 13.86 9.65
N ARG A 185 15.00 12.62 9.18
CA ARG A 185 16.04 11.59 9.37
C ARG A 185 17.34 11.96 8.66
N THR A 186 17.23 12.45 7.43
CA THR A 186 18.40 12.86 6.64
C THR A 186 19.11 14.02 7.32
N PHE A 187 18.36 14.97 7.89
CA PHE A 187 18.91 16.08 8.67
C PHE A 187 19.69 15.58 9.89
N LEU A 188 19.10 14.65 10.65
CA LEU A 188 19.77 14.04 11.80
C LEU A 188 21.02 13.26 11.40
N LEU A 189 20.95 12.49 10.31
CA LEU A 189 22.06 11.71 9.77
C LEU A 189 23.22 12.62 9.35
N LEU A 190 22.94 13.64 8.53
CA LEU A 190 23.95 14.58 8.04
C LEU A 190 24.56 15.39 9.19
N SER A 191 23.74 15.75 10.19
CA SER A 191 24.23 16.45 11.39
C SER A 191 25.26 15.64 12.18
N ARG A 192 25.21 14.31 12.09
CA ARG A 192 26.14 13.39 12.76
C ARG A 192 27.32 13.01 11.85
N ALA A 193 27.08 12.89 10.55
CA ALA A 193 28.06 12.39 9.59
C ALA A 193 29.05 13.47 9.10
N TYR A 194 28.65 14.75 9.12
CA TYR A 194 29.45 15.85 8.57
C TYR A 194 29.72 16.94 9.60
N THR A 195 30.97 17.41 9.64
CA THR A 195 31.37 18.64 10.36
C THR A 195 31.18 19.89 9.48
N SER A 196 31.26 19.71 8.16
CA SER A 196 30.99 20.72 7.15
C SER A 196 30.60 20.02 5.85
N MET A 197 29.67 20.60 5.10
CA MET A 197 29.25 20.09 3.79
C MET A 197 28.97 21.24 2.80
N PRO A 198 29.32 21.07 1.52
CA PRO A 198 28.88 21.98 0.46
C PRO A 198 27.35 22.08 0.37
N LEU A 199 26.84 23.26 0.03
CA LEU A 199 25.40 23.52 -0.08
C LEU A 199 24.72 22.73 -1.20
N ASP A 200 25.38 22.57 -2.34
CA ASP A 200 24.93 21.74 -3.48
C ASP A 200 24.74 20.27 -3.07
N LEU A 201 25.65 19.74 -2.24
CA LEU A 201 25.50 18.40 -1.68
C LEU A 201 24.27 18.31 -0.76
N ALA A 202 23.96 19.36 0.00
CA ALA A 202 22.74 19.42 0.81
C ALA A 202 21.48 19.45 -0.07
N GLU A 203 21.49 20.22 -1.16
CA GLU A 203 20.38 20.28 -2.12
C GLU A 203 20.07 18.90 -2.69
N MET A 204 21.10 18.10 -3.03
CA MET A 204 20.94 16.72 -3.47
C MET A 204 20.28 15.83 -2.41
N TYR A 205 20.77 15.86 -1.16
CA TYR A 205 20.21 15.03 -0.08
C TYR A 205 18.77 15.41 0.29
N PHE A 206 18.44 16.71 0.30
CA PHE A 206 17.15 17.22 0.75
C PHE A 206 16.11 17.38 -0.36
N GLY A 207 16.54 17.37 -1.63
CA GLY A 207 15.67 17.59 -2.78
C GLY A 207 14.92 18.92 -2.70
N MET A 208 15.60 19.95 -2.20
CA MET A 208 15.05 21.28 -1.94
C MET A 208 16.07 22.35 -2.35
N PRO A 209 15.61 23.56 -2.74
CA PRO A 209 16.52 24.66 -3.03
C PRO A 209 17.23 25.14 -1.76
N ALA A 210 18.42 25.71 -1.96
CA ALA A 210 19.28 26.27 -0.92
C ALA A 210 18.53 27.12 0.12
N ASP A 211 17.69 28.05 -0.32
CA ASP A 211 16.98 28.98 0.58
C ASP A 211 16.08 28.24 1.58
N SER A 212 15.40 27.19 1.12
CA SER A 212 14.56 26.33 1.96
C SER A 212 15.39 25.52 2.94
N ILE A 213 16.57 25.04 2.52
CA ILE A 213 17.47 24.29 3.39
C ILE A 213 18.02 25.20 4.49
N ILE A 214 18.48 26.40 4.14
CA ILE A 214 18.99 27.38 5.11
C ILE A 214 17.91 27.71 6.14
N ALA A 215 16.66 27.94 5.70
CA ALA A 215 15.54 28.19 6.59
C ALA A 215 15.15 26.99 7.48
N ALA A 216 15.23 25.77 6.94
CA ALA A 216 14.92 24.53 7.67
C ALA A 216 16.06 24.08 8.60
N SER A 217 17.29 24.53 8.33
CA SER A 217 18.50 24.12 9.06
C SER A 217 18.61 24.80 10.43
N GLN A 218 17.66 24.49 11.32
CA GLN A 218 17.62 25.03 12.67
C GLN A 218 18.91 24.65 13.41
N GLY A 219 19.79 25.64 13.59
CA GLY A 219 21.04 25.50 14.31
C GLY A 219 22.26 25.16 13.44
N TRP A 220 22.14 24.96 12.13
CA TRP A 220 23.34 24.86 11.28
C TRP A 220 23.88 26.25 10.95
N ILE A 221 25.20 26.37 10.82
CA ILE A 221 25.86 27.63 10.45
C ILE A 221 26.10 27.63 8.94
N TYR A 222 25.53 28.59 8.24
CA TYR A 222 25.77 28.80 6.81
C TYR A 222 26.83 29.88 6.58
N ASP A 223 27.88 29.54 5.82
CA ASP A 223 28.87 30.49 5.32
C ASP A 223 28.55 30.84 3.86
N ALA A 224 28.04 32.05 3.64
CA ALA A 224 27.67 32.55 2.32
C ALA A 224 28.87 32.74 1.38
N SER A 225 30.07 32.99 1.93
CA SER A 225 31.26 33.24 1.13
C SER A 225 31.78 31.96 0.47
N SER A 226 31.74 30.84 1.21
CA SER A 226 32.19 29.54 0.74
C SER A 226 31.06 28.61 0.32
N LYS A 227 29.79 29.01 0.51
CA LYS A 227 28.60 28.17 0.33
C LYS A 227 28.68 26.84 1.09
N ILE A 228 29.13 26.89 2.34
CA ILE A 228 29.28 25.71 3.21
C ILE A 228 28.25 25.75 4.32
N LEU A 229 27.61 24.61 4.58
CA LEU A 229 26.81 24.36 5.76
C LEU A 229 27.66 23.64 6.80
N ARG A 230 27.58 24.08 8.05
CA ARG A 230 28.23 23.45 9.20
C ARG A 230 27.17 22.98 10.17
N PRO A 231 26.86 21.67 10.19
CA PRO A 231 25.97 21.13 11.19
C PRO A 231 26.51 21.38 12.59
N VAL A 232 25.65 21.85 13.48
CA VAL A 232 25.99 21.91 14.90
C VAL A 232 25.66 20.55 15.48
N ALA A 233 26.67 19.90 16.07
CA ALA A 233 26.48 18.64 16.75
C ALA A 233 25.37 18.79 17.80
N THR A 234 24.22 18.20 17.55
CA THR A 234 23.15 18.13 18.52
C THR A 234 23.72 17.39 19.72
N LYS A 235 23.85 18.08 20.87
CA LYS A 235 24.14 17.44 22.15
C LYS A 235 22.91 16.63 22.55
N GLU A 236 22.59 15.57 21.81
CA GLU A 236 21.79 14.52 22.39
C GLU A 236 22.56 14.03 23.60
N ARG A 237 21.89 14.03 24.76
CA ARG A 237 22.36 13.23 25.88
C ARG A 237 22.40 11.82 25.36
N ILE A 238 23.59 11.37 25.00
CA ILE A 238 23.87 9.95 24.93
C ILE A 238 23.66 9.49 26.37
N SER A 239 22.43 9.13 26.73
CA SER A 239 22.22 8.04 27.66
C SER A 239 22.83 6.85 26.94
N ALA A 240 24.16 6.75 27.00
CA ALA A 240 24.87 5.53 26.83
C ALA A 240 24.44 4.69 28.03
N VAL A 241 23.22 4.17 27.98
CA VAL A 241 23.00 2.83 28.46
C VAL A 241 23.87 2.02 27.51
N ALA A 242 25.14 1.86 27.89
CA ALA A 242 25.94 0.76 27.39
C ALA A 242 25.02 -0.47 27.40
N PRO A 243 25.05 -1.34 26.37
CA PRO A 243 24.29 -2.58 26.43
C PRO A 243 24.60 -3.19 27.79
N ALA A 244 23.58 -3.25 28.66
CA ALA A 244 23.78 -3.74 30.01
C ALA A 244 24.41 -5.11 29.84
N ALA A 245 25.63 -5.27 30.36
CA ALA A 245 26.24 -6.59 30.44
C ALA A 245 25.17 -7.51 31.03
N SER A 246 24.89 -8.62 30.35
CA SER A 246 23.85 -9.58 30.75
C SER A 246 23.89 -9.74 32.26
N SER A 247 22.78 -9.38 32.90
CA SER A 247 22.72 -9.31 34.35
C SER A 247 22.58 -10.73 34.90
N LEU A 248 22.98 -10.95 36.15
CA LEU A 248 22.75 -12.22 36.83
C LEU A 248 21.25 -12.53 36.95
N GLU A 249 20.40 -11.51 36.87
CA GLU A 249 18.94 -11.62 36.83
C GLU A 249 18.46 -12.25 35.51
N ASP A 250 19.05 -11.88 34.37
CA ASP A 250 18.75 -12.51 33.07
C ASP A 250 19.14 -13.99 33.06
N PHE A 251 20.29 -14.34 33.65
CA PHE A 251 20.70 -15.74 33.81
C PHE A 251 19.74 -16.51 34.72
N ALA A 252 19.33 -15.92 35.85
CA ALA A 252 18.39 -16.55 36.77
C ALA A 252 17.02 -16.78 36.11
N PHE A 253 16.55 -15.83 35.30
CA PHE A 253 15.31 -15.96 34.54
C PHE A 253 15.38 -17.08 33.50
N ILE A 254 16.48 -17.17 32.73
CA ILE A 254 16.68 -18.24 31.75
C ILE A 254 16.78 -19.60 32.46
N ALA A 255 17.56 -19.70 33.54
CA ALA A 255 17.72 -20.95 34.30
C ALA A 255 16.39 -21.43 34.89
N GLN A 256 15.57 -20.52 35.44
CA GLN A 256 14.23 -20.87 35.94
C GLN A 256 13.27 -21.25 34.83
N SER A 257 13.36 -20.61 33.66
CA SER A 257 12.50 -20.92 32.51
C SER A 257 12.77 -22.31 31.96
N VAL A 258 14.06 -22.69 31.83
CA VAL A 258 14.45 -24.05 31.39
C VAL A 258 14.05 -25.10 32.43
N SER A 259 14.25 -24.83 33.73
CA SER A 259 13.84 -25.75 34.80
C SER A 259 12.34 -26.04 34.84
N ARG A 260 11.49 -25.11 34.34
CA ARG A 260 10.04 -25.31 34.26
C ARG A 260 9.58 -26.07 33.01
N LEU A 261 10.42 -26.13 31.99
CA LEU A 261 10.16 -26.87 30.75
C LEU A 261 10.57 -28.34 30.85
N GLU A 262 11.43 -28.70 31.81
CA GLU A 262 11.88 -30.08 32.04
C GLU A 262 11.09 -30.84 33.15
N MET A 263 9.96 -30.28 33.61
CA MET A 263 8.96 -30.97 34.45
C MET A 263 7.68 -31.24 33.66
#